data_AF-A0A7X7B4G0-F1
#
_entry.id   AF-A0A7X7B4G0-F1
#
_cell.length_a   1.000
_cell.length_b   1.000
_cell.length_c   1.000
_cell.angle_alpha   90.00
_cell.angle_beta   90.00
_cell.angle_gamma   90.00
#
_symmetry.space_group_name_H-M   'P 1'
#
loop_
_entity.id
_entity.type
_entity.pdbx_description
1 polymer ?
#
loop_
_entity_poly.entity_id
_entity_poly.type
_entity_poly.pdbx_seq_one_letter_code
_entity_poly.pdbx_strand_id
1 'polypeptide(L)'
;MVLIKIKSKKLANDLINQFDKLFEFDDLGQKHYLYFTEKNTENTLTVMKYPSGVLTVNRRGEDSNDDGETVIDLDECIDIFWINRAAINRIIERKMTNNK
;
A
#
# COMPACT_ATOMS: atom_id res chain seq x y z
N MET A 1 18.43 -2.65 -6.03
CA MET A 1 16.96 -2.58 -5.90
C MET A 1 16.42 -1.82 -7.10
N VAL A 2 15.44 -2.37 -7.83
CA VAL A 2 14.87 -1.72 -9.02
C VAL A 2 13.87 -0.63 -8.58
N LEU A 3 13.96 0.55 -9.19
CA LEU A 3 13.03 1.65 -8.95
C LEU A 3 11.68 1.33 -9.63
N ILE A 4 10.72 0.83 -8.87
CA ILE A 4 9.35 0.65 -9.37
C ILE A 4 8.60 1.97 -9.18
N LYS A 5 8.26 2.61 -10.29
CA LYS A 5 7.37 3.77 -10.32
C LYS A 5 6.08 3.37 -11.01
N ILE A 6 4.95 3.50 -10.33
CA ILE A 6 3.64 3.11 -10.85
C ILE A 6 3.24 4.08 -11.98
N LYS A 7 3.42 3.63 -13.23
CA LYS A 7 3.00 4.31 -14.47
C LYS A 7 1.97 3.50 -15.28
N SER A 8 1.67 2.28 -14.84
CA SER A 8 0.65 1.40 -15.40
C SER A 8 0.13 0.44 -14.32
N LYS A 9 -1.03 -0.21 -14.55
CA LYS A 9 -1.54 -1.28 -13.67
C LYS A 9 -0.57 -2.46 -13.56
N LYS A 10 0.15 -2.79 -14.64
CA LYS A 10 1.22 -3.79 -14.63
C LYS A 10 2.29 -3.45 -13.58
N LEU A 11 2.76 -2.20 -13.57
CA LEU A 11 3.77 -1.77 -12.59
C LEU A 11 3.20 -1.68 -11.16
N ALA A 12 1.89 -1.46 -10.99
CA ALA A 12 1.25 -1.61 -9.68
C ALA A 12 1.30 -3.07 -9.20
N ASN A 13 0.96 -4.02 -10.07
CA ASN A 13 1.09 -5.45 -9.77
C ASN A 13 2.53 -5.87 -9.45
N ASP A 14 3.51 -5.41 -10.24
CA ASP A 14 4.94 -5.69 -9.98
C ASP A 14 5.39 -5.17 -8.61
N LEU A 15 4.79 -4.07 -8.14
CA LEU A 15 5.04 -3.49 -6.82
C LEU A 15 4.42 -4.34 -5.71
N ILE A 16 3.19 -4.82 -5.89
CA ILE A 16 2.49 -5.71 -4.94
C ILE A 16 3.24 -7.05 -4.79
N ASN A 17 3.80 -7.56 -5.89
CA ASN A 17 4.66 -8.74 -5.88
C ASN A 17 5.98 -8.55 -5.12
N GLN A 18 6.39 -7.30 -4.90
CA GLN A 18 7.60 -6.94 -4.15
C GLN A 18 7.28 -6.24 -2.82
N PHE A 19 6.02 -6.25 -2.40
CA PHE A 19 5.53 -5.49 -1.26
C PHE A 19 6.32 -5.79 0.02
N ASP A 20 6.59 -7.07 0.29
CA ASP A 20 7.38 -7.60 1.41
C ASP A 20 8.84 -7.12 1.43
N LYS A 21 9.37 -6.69 0.28
CA LYS A 21 10.74 -6.15 0.16
C LYS A 21 10.79 -4.63 0.28
N LEU A 22 9.66 -3.97 0.01
CA LEU A 22 9.59 -2.51 -0.12
C LEU A 22 9.04 -1.82 1.12
N PHE A 23 8.21 -2.53 1.88
CA PHE A 23 7.47 -1.97 3.00
C PHE A 23 7.83 -2.65 4.33
N GLU A 24 7.71 -1.88 5.40
CA GLU A 24 8.08 -2.32 6.76
C GLU A 24 7.21 -3.50 7.20
N PHE A 25 7.80 -4.38 8.00
CA PHE A 25 7.10 -5.47 8.66
C PHE A 25 6.70 -5.02 10.07
N ASP A 26 5.43 -5.22 10.41
CA ASP A 26 4.91 -5.07 11.76
C ASP A 26 5.00 -6.44 12.47
N ASP A 27 5.89 -6.53 13.47
CA ASP A 27 6.08 -7.75 14.27
C ASP A 27 4.85 -8.09 15.12
N LEU A 28 4.04 -7.11 15.53
CA LEU A 28 2.84 -7.37 16.33
C LEU A 28 1.72 -7.93 15.45
N GLY A 29 1.48 -7.27 14.31
CA GLY A 29 0.47 -7.69 13.33
C GLY A 29 0.91 -8.81 12.39
N GLN A 30 2.18 -9.21 12.42
CA GLN A 30 2.80 -10.21 11.55
C GLN A 30 2.51 -9.98 10.06
N LYS A 31 2.67 -8.73 9.60
CA LYS A 31 2.32 -8.30 8.23
C LYS A 31 3.17 -7.13 7.76
N HIS A 32 3.35 -7.01 6.45
CA HIS A 32 3.89 -5.79 5.87
C HIS A 32 2.78 -4.76 5.67
N TYR A 33 3.08 -3.47 5.81
CA TYR A 33 2.07 -2.42 5.63
C TYR A 33 2.56 -1.20 4.86
N LEU A 34 1.63 -0.57 4.14
CA LEU A 34 1.80 0.70 3.46
C LEU A 34 0.65 1.64 3.88
N TYR A 35 1.02 2.76 4.49
CA TYR A 35 0.10 3.80 4.93
C TYR A 35 0.20 5.05 4.05
N PHE A 36 -0.94 5.58 3.59
CA PHE A 36 -1.00 6.85 2.85
C PHE A 36 -2.38 7.51 2.93
N THR A 37 -2.44 8.81 2.66
CA THR A 37 -3.70 9.54 2.45
C THR A 37 -4.25 9.24 1.07
N GLU A 38 -5.52 8.84 0.99
CA GLU A 38 -6.21 8.56 -0.26
C GLU A 38 -6.34 9.82 -1.13
N LYS A 39 -6.29 9.60 -2.43
CA LYS A 39 -6.35 10.69 -3.41
C LYS A 39 -7.68 11.44 -3.31
N ASN A 40 -7.60 12.77 -3.22
CA ASN A 40 -8.74 13.69 -3.17
C ASN A 40 -9.63 13.53 -1.93
N THR A 41 -9.12 12.92 -0.86
CA THR A 41 -9.83 12.77 0.41
C THR A 41 -8.88 13.08 1.56
N GLU A 42 -9.42 13.31 2.76
CA GLU A 42 -8.63 13.35 4.00
C GLU A 42 -8.49 11.96 4.65
N ASN A 43 -9.12 10.96 4.05
CA ASN A 43 -9.06 9.58 4.51
C ASN A 43 -7.65 9.02 4.37
N THR A 44 -7.31 8.19 5.34
CA THR A 44 -6.08 7.43 5.38
C THR A 44 -6.40 5.98 5.05
N LEU A 45 -5.55 5.37 4.24
CA LEU A 45 -5.66 3.98 3.82
C LEU A 45 -4.38 3.28 4.18
N THR A 46 -4.53 2.19 4.92
CA THR A 46 -3.47 1.24 5.20
C THR A 46 -3.71 0.01 4.34
N VAL A 47 -2.78 -0.31 3.45
CA VAL A 47 -2.76 -1.59 2.73
C VAL A 47 -1.80 -2.51 3.46
N MET A 48 -2.20 -3.75 3.72
CA MET A 48 -1.39 -4.74 4.42
C MET A 48 -1.28 -6.03 3.61
N LYS A 49 -0.13 -6.68 3.69
CA LYS A 49 0.14 -7.99 3.09
C LYS A 49 0.69 -8.94 4.15
N TYR A 50 -0.06 -10.00 4.41
CA TYR A 50 0.37 -11.07 5.32
C TYR A 50 1.39 -11.99 4.62
N PRO A 51 2.26 -12.70 5.37
CA PRO A 51 3.18 -13.70 4.81
C PRO A 51 2.50 -14.81 3.99
N SER A 52 1.22 -15.09 4.28
CA SER A 52 0.37 -16.01 3.51
C SER A 52 0.01 -15.50 2.11
N GLY A 53 0.26 -14.22 1.81
CA GLY A 53 -0.15 -13.54 0.57
C GLY A 53 -1.51 -12.87 0.65
N VAL A 54 -2.23 -12.99 1.78
CA VAL A 54 -3.52 -12.31 1.98
C VAL A 54 -3.30 -10.79 2.01
N LEU A 55 -4.12 -10.08 1.22
CA LEU A 55 -4.16 -8.63 1.15
C LEU A 55 -5.35 -8.11 1.94
N THR A 56 -5.11 -7.09 2.76
CA THR A 56 -6.16 -6.42 3.53
C THR A 56 -6.00 -4.91 3.45
N VAL A 57 -7.09 -4.20 3.74
CA VAL A 57 -7.10 -2.75 3.87
C VAL A 57 -7.82 -2.32 5.12
N ASN A 58 -7.33 -1.25 5.75
CA ASN A 58 -8.08 -0.49 6.74
C ASN A 58 -8.16 0.97 6.28
N ARG A 59 -9.37 1.50 6.17
CA ARG A 59 -9.66 2.89 5.81
C ARG A 59 -10.11 3.64 7.05
N ARG A 60 -9.44 4.75 7.34
CA ARG A 60 -9.80 5.65 8.45
C ARG A 60 -9.95 7.08 7.96
N GLY A 61 -11.15 7.62 8.08
CA GLY A 61 -11.56 9.00 7.79
C GLY A 61 -12.31 9.63 8.96
N GLU A 62 -12.71 10.90 8.81
CA GLU A 62 -13.47 11.63 9.85
C GLU A 62 -14.83 10.98 10.16
N ASP A 63 -15.47 10.39 9.15
CA ASP A 63 -16.79 9.74 9.26
C ASP A 63 -16.74 8.21 9.26
N SER A 64 -15.55 7.60 9.17
CA SER A 64 -15.46 6.14 9.19
C SER A 64 -15.58 5.65 10.63
N ASN A 65 -16.61 4.85 10.90
CA ASN A 65 -16.48 3.87 11.97
C ASN A 65 -15.27 2.99 11.61
N ASP A 66 -14.37 2.75 12.56
CA ASP A 66 -13.20 1.89 12.34
C ASP A 66 -13.72 0.46 12.15
N ASP A 67 -14.10 0.14 10.91
CA ASP A 67 -14.70 -1.14 10.51
C ASP A 67 -13.65 -2.27 10.51
N GLY A 68 -12.40 -1.96 10.89
CA GLY A 68 -11.29 -2.90 10.97
C GLY A 68 -10.66 -3.19 9.61
N GLU A 69 -10.08 -4.38 9.49
CA GLU A 69 -9.44 -4.84 8.27
C GLU A 69 -10.40 -5.58 7.35
N THR A 70 -10.46 -5.15 6.10
CA THR A 70 -11.21 -5.82 5.03
C THR A 70 -10.25 -6.59 4.13
N VAL A 71 -10.52 -7.87 3.91
CA VAL A 71 -9.79 -8.68 2.91
C VAL A 71 -10.18 -8.22 1.51
N ILE A 72 -9.18 -8.03 0.66
CA ILE A 72 -9.34 -7.64 -0.74
C ILE A 72 -8.61 -8.61 -1.66
N ASP A 73 -9.03 -8.67 -2.92
CA ASP A 73 -8.31 -9.44 -3.93
C ASP A 73 -7.16 -8.62 -4.58
N LEU A 74 -6.39 -9.30 -5.44
CA LEU A 74 -5.25 -8.69 -6.11
C LEU A 74 -5.68 -7.59 -7.10
N ASP A 75 -6.81 -7.75 -7.79
CA ASP A 75 -7.28 -6.79 -8.79
C ASP A 75 -7.76 -5.50 -8.10
N GLU A 76 -8.47 -5.62 -6.99
CA GLU A 76 -8.84 -4.48 -6.13
C GLU A 76 -7.58 -3.78 -5.59
N CYS A 77 -6.57 -4.54 -5.15
CA CYS A 77 -5.31 -3.97 -4.68
C CYS A 77 -4.57 -3.21 -5.79
N ILE A 78 -4.54 -3.75 -7.02
CA ILE A 78 -3.98 -3.09 -8.20
C ILE A 78 -4.70 -1.78 -8.47
N ASP A 79 -6.02 -1.76 -8.35
CA ASP A 79 -6.83 -0.57 -8.57
C ASP A 79 -6.60 0.50 -7.50
N ILE A 80 -6.53 0.11 -6.24
CA ILE A 80 -6.14 0.99 -5.13
C ILE A 80 -4.77 1.62 -5.41
N PHE A 81 -3.78 0.80 -5.80
CA PHE A 81 -2.43 1.26 -6.10
C PHE A 81 -2.40 2.19 -7.30
N TRP A 82 -3.19 1.90 -8.34
CA TRP A 82 -3.28 2.71 -9.54
C TRP A 82 -3.93 4.06 -9.28
N ILE A 83 -5.05 4.09 -8.55
CA ILE A 83 -5.77 5.32 -8.17
C ILE A 83 -4.88 6.22 -7.32
N ASN A 84 -4.18 5.63 -6.33
CA ASN A 84 -3.34 6.34 -5.37
C ASN A 84 -1.86 6.43 -5.77
N ARG A 85 -1.52 6.07 -7.02
CA ARG A 85 -0.13 5.98 -7.52
C ARG A 85 0.73 7.20 -7.25
N ALA A 86 0.15 8.40 -7.24
CA ALA A 86 0.90 9.63 -6.99
C ALA A 86 1.39 9.72 -5.54
N ALA A 87 0.58 9.32 -4.56
CA ALA A 87 0.98 9.28 -3.16
C ALA A 87 1.99 8.14 -2.91
N ILE A 88 1.70 6.96 -3.45
CA ILE A 88 2.56 5.78 -3.31
C ILE A 88 3.94 6.01 -3.94
N ASN A 89 3.99 6.58 -5.14
CA ASN A 89 5.27 6.90 -5.80
C ASN A 89 6.12 7.87 -4.95
N ARG A 90 5.51 8.88 -4.30
CA ARG A 90 6.24 9.80 -3.41
C ARG A 90 6.82 9.08 -2.20
N ILE A 91 6.07 8.14 -1.61
CA ILE A 91 6.55 7.33 -0.47
C ILE A 91 7.77 6.51 -0.89
N ILE A 92 7.71 5.86 -2.04
CA ILE A 92 8.81 5.06 -2.59
C ILE A 92 10.03 5.94 -2.86
N GLU A 93 9.85 7.09 -3.53
CA GLU A 93 10.92 8.04 -3.82
C GLU A 93 11.61 8.55 -2.54
N ARG A 94 10.84 8.83 -1.48
CA ARG A 94 11.36 9.23 -0.16
C ARG A 94 12.15 8.10 0.52
N LYS A 95 11.60 6.88 0.55
CA LYS A 95 12.29 5.73 1.15
C LYS A 95 13.63 5.45 0.46
N MET A 96 13.76 5.71 -0.84
CA MET A 96 15.05 5.55 -1.55
C MET A 96 16.03 6.70 -1.31
N THR A 97 15.55 7.89 -0.98
CA THR A 97 16.41 9.04 -0.70
C THR A 97 17.02 8.98 0.70
N ASN A 98 16.27 8.44 1.68
CA ASN A 98 16.71 8.29 3.07
C ASN A 98 17.62 7.06 3.31
N ASN A 99 17.82 6.21 2.29
CA ASN A 99 18.71 5.04 2.33
C ASN A 99 20.07 5.29 1.64
N LYS A 100 20.41 6.56 1.39
CA LYS A 100 21.74 7.02 0.95
C LYS A 100 22.46 7.70 2.10
#